data_AF-A0A372G7C4-F1
#
_entry.id   AF-A0A372G7C4-F1
#
_cell.length_a   1.000
_cell.length_b   1.000
_cell.length_c   1.000
_cell.angle_alpha   90.00
_cell.angle_beta   90.00
_cell.angle_gamma   90.00
#
_symmetry.space_group_name_H-M   'P 1'
#
loop_
_entity.id
_entity.type
_entity.pdbx_description
1 polymer ?
#
loop_
_entity_poly.entity_id
_entity_poly.type
_entity_poly.pdbx_seq_one_letter_code
_entity_poly.pdbx_strand_id
1 'polypeptide(L)'
;MAKVRVYELAKVFGVESKVVMAKLQEMGEFVHTASSPVEPSVVRRLTEVLAPQVSARSLVPNPTWLSSQRGPAGSSARPDPRPAPPPRRTEPRPAEPRPDVQQEIEASRIKEDILKSWERLTSYIPETYNNRDWLSGKSRVSRARVSFAQSVRNWVAHPDGNEPQLGTLQDALRVMHEIERRLPARHRNKSAL
;
A
#
# COMPACT_ATOMS: atom_id res chain seq x y z
N MET A 1 11.89 21.02 -20.79
CA MET A 1 12.09 19.56 -20.86
C MET A 1 10.84 18.90 -20.31
N ALA A 2 10.17 18.03 -21.06
CA ALA A 2 9.04 17.26 -20.52
C ALA A 2 9.57 16.29 -19.45
N LYS A 3 8.90 16.21 -18.30
CA LYS A 3 9.28 15.30 -17.21
C LYS A 3 8.93 13.87 -17.64
N VAL A 4 9.93 13.00 -17.76
CA VAL A 4 9.76 11.60 -18.15
C VAL A 4 9.11 10.84 -16.99
N ARG A 5 8.16 9.95 -17.30
CA ARG A 5 7.45 9.13 -16.30
C ARG A 5 8.12 7.77 -16.10
N VAL A 6 7.88 7.15 -14.95
CA VAL A 6 8.49 5.86 -14.57
C VAL A 6 8.21 4.74 -15.59
N TYR A 7 6.99 4.66 -16.12
CA TYR A 7 6.65 3.63 -17.12
C TYR A 7 7.44 3.81 -18.44
N GLU A 8 7.80 5.04 -18.80
CA GLU A 8 8.59 5.32 -20.01
C GLU A 8 10.04 4.91 -19.80
N LEU A 9 10.59 5.19 -18.61
CA LEU A 9 11.93 4.73 -18.22
C LEU A 9 12.01 3.20 -18.22
N ALA A 10 11.02 2.54 -17.60
CA ALA A 10 10.92 1.08 -17.57
C ALA A 10 10.96 0.48 -18.98
N LYS A 11 10.23 1.07 -19.93
CA LYS A 11 10.22 0.65 -21.34
C LYS A 11 11.57 0.83 -22.04
N VAL A 12 12.29 1.91 -21.76
CA VAL A 12 13.63 2.18 -22.33
C VAL A 12 14.69 1.23 -21.78
N PHE A 13 14.62 0.91 -20.49
CA PHE A 13 15.56 0.02 -19.82
C PHE A 13 15.19 -1.47 -19.95
N GLY A 14 14.02 -1.80 -20.49
CA GLY A 14 13.55 -3.18 -20.64
C GLY A 14 13.27 -3.89 -19.31
N VAL A 15 13.04 -3.13 -18.24
CA VAL A 15 12.79 -3.64 -16.88
C VAL A 15 11.36 -3.34 -16.45
N GLU A 16 10.82 -4.14 -15.53
CA GLU A 16 9.46 -3.95 -15.04
C GLU A 16 9.34 -2.65 -14.23
N SER A 17 8.19 -1.95 -14.35
CA SER A 17 7.95 -0.68 -13.65
C SER A 17 8.12 -0.80 -12.13
N LYS A 18 7.86 -1.98 -11.55
CA LYS A 18 8.07 -2.27 -10.12
C LYS A 18 9.55 -2.28 -9.72
N VAL A 19 10.41 -2.83 -10.58
CA VAL A 19 11.87 -2.89 -10.34
C VAL A 19 12.46 -1.49 -10.37
N VAL A 20 12.02 -0.66 -11.31
CA VAL A 20 12.41 0.75 -11.38
C VAL A 20 11.94 1.53 -10.16
N MET A 21 10.70 1.31 -9.70
CA MET A 21 10.18 1.95 -8.49
C MET A 21 10.97 1.57 -7.23
N ALA A 22 11.29 0.29 -7.06
CA ALA A 22 12.12 -0.17 -5.94
C ALA A 22 13.50 0.50 -5.96
N LYS A 23 14.12 0.62 -7.15
CA LYS A 23 15.44 1.26 -7.28
C LYS A 23 15.41 2.77 -7.01
N LEU A 24 14.34 3.46 -7.40
CA LEU A 24 14.14 4.87 -7.08
C LEU A 24 13.93 5.09 -5.57
N GLN A 25 13.21 4.18 -4.92
CA GLN A 25 12.99 4.22 -3.47
C GLN A 25 14.28 3.99 -2.67
N GLU A 26 15.15 3.08 -3.11
CA GLU A 26 16.50 2.89 -2.52
C GLU A 26 17.37 4.15 -2.62
N MET A 27 17.17 4.94 -3.67
CA MET A 27 17.91 6.19 -3.92
C MET A 27 17.32 7.40 -3.18
N GLY A 28 16.27 7.19 -2.37
CA GLY A 28 15.62 8.23 -1.56
C GLY A 28 14.57 9.05 -2.30
N GLU A 29 14.15 8.63 -3.51
CA GLU A 29 13.10 9.29 -4.28
C GLU A 29 11.80 8.47 -4.21
N PHE A 30 10.78 8.99 -3.54
CA PHE A 30 9.54 8.26 -3.27
C PHE A 30 8.52 8.40 -4.40
N VAL A 31 8.38 7.35 -5.21
CA VAL A 31 7.39 7.30 -6.30
C VAL A 31 6.19 6.44 -5.90
N HIS A 32 4.98 7.01 -5.99
CA HIS A 32 3.75 6.37 -5.53
C HIS A 32 3.08 5.49 -6.60
N THR A 33 3.17 5.86 -7.89
CA THR A 33 2.56 5.11 -9.00
C THR A 33 3.42 5.21 -10.27
N ALA A 34 3.23 4.29 -11.23
CA ALA A 34 3.97 4.23 -12.50
C ALA A 34 3.80 5.48 -13.39
N SER A 35 2.79 6.31 -13.10
CA SER A 35 2.52 7.56 -13.80
C SER A 35 3.18 8.79 -13.15
N SER A 36 3.94 8.64 -12.07
CA SER A 36 4.59 9.79 -11.43
C SER A 36 5.76 10.32 -12.28
N PRO A 37 5.90 11.65 -12.46
CA PRO A 37 7.06 12.25 -13.11
C PRO A 37 8.31 12.13 -12.23
N VAL A 38 9.48 11.92 -12.84
CA VAL A 38 10.76 11.80 -12.14
C VAL A 38 11.66 13.00 -12.45
N GLU A 39 12.38 13.50 -11.44
CA GLU A 39 13.33 14.60 -11.63
C GLU A 39 14.53 14.16 -12.51
N PRO A 40 14.99 15.01 -13.44
CA PRO A 40 15.97 14.63 -14.44
C PRO A 40 17.34 14.21 -13.85
N SER A 41 17.71 14.75 -12.68
CA SER A 41 18.92 14.34 -11.96
C SER A 41 18.84 12.89 -11.44
N VAL A 42 17.63 12.44 -11.08
CA VAL A 42 17.38 11.09 -10.59
C VAL A 42 17.36 10.09 -11.75
N VAL A 43 16.82 10.49 -12.90
CA VAL A 43 16.89 9.69 -14.14
C VAL A 43 18.34 9.42 -14.54
N ARG A 44 19.22 10.42 -14.46
CA ARG A 44 20.66 10.25 -14.73
C ARG A 44 21.31 9.23 -13.79
N ARG A 45 21.04 9.34 -12.49
CA ARG A 45 21.55 8.38 -11.48
C ARG A 45 20.97 6.98 -11.66
N LEU A 46 19.67 6.85 -11.98
CA LEU A 46 19.03 5.56 -12.27
C LEU A 46 19.66 4.91 -13.51
N THR A 47 19.95 5.71 -14.53
CA THR A 47 20.65 5.26 -15.75
C THR A 47 22.05 4.76 -15.39
N GLU A 48 22.80 5.46 -14.55
CA GLU A 48 24.14 5.03 -14.09
C GLU A 48 24.11 3.72 -13.29
N VAL A 49 23.03 3.45 -12.54
CA VAL A 49 22.89 2.26 -11.70
C VAL A 49 22.29 1.07 -12.45
N LEU A 50 21.42 1.30 -13.44
CA LEU A 50 20.90 0.23 -14.31
C LEU A 50 21.82 -0.08 -15.49
N ALA A 51 22.58 0.87 -16.02
CA ALA A 51 23.58 0.63 -17.06
C ALA A 51 24.52 -0.57 -16.79
N PRO A 52 25.06 -0.76 -15.56
CA PRO A 52 25.90 -1.93 -15.28
C PRO A 52 25.12 -3.26 -15.23
N GLN A 53 23.78 -3.25 -15.13
CA GLN A 53 22.94 -4.46 -15.17
C GLN A 53 22.56 -4.89 -16.60
N VAL A 54 22.75 -4.02 -17.61
CA VAL A 54 22.43 -4.32 -19.03
C VAL A 54 23.67 -4.50 -19.91
N SER A 55 24.88 -4.53 -19.34
CA SER A 55 26.13 -4.64 -20.12
C SER A 55 27.06 -5.74 -19.60
N ALA A 56 26.60 -6.98 -19.75
CA ALA A 56 27.49 -8.10 -20.07
C ALA A 56 27.47 -8.35 -21.59
N ARG A 57 27.87 -7.35 -22.40
CA ARG A 57 28.40 -7.56 -23.75
C ARG A 57 29.15 -6.32 -24.27
N SER A 58 30.45 -6.51 -24.46
CA SER A 58 31.41 -5.70 -25.25
C SER A 58 31.80 -4.32 -24.69
N LEU A 59 33.02 -4.17 -24.14
CA LEU A 59 34.28 -3.79 -24.85
C LEU A 59 34.22 -2.31 -25.30
N VAL A 60 35.06 -1.34 -24.91
CA VAL A 60 36.47 -1.25 -24.48
C VAL A 60 36.63 0.11 -23.75
N PRO A 61 37.60 0.30 -22.82
CA PRO A 61 37.72 1.47 -21.95
C PRO A 61 38.69 2.54 -22.50
N ASN A 62 38.60 3.78 -22.04
CA ASN A 62 39.79 4.51 -21.58
C ASN A 62 39.44 5.75 -20.72
N PRO A 63 40.30 6.09 -19.73
CA PRO A 63 40.11 7.15 -18.74
C PRO A 63 40.91 8.42 -19.09
N THR A 64 40.55 9.55 -18.48
CA THR A 64 41.46 10.71 -18.33
C THR A 64 40.94 11.54 -17.15
N TRP A 65 41.52 11.40 -15.94
CA TRP A 65 42.71 12.07 -15.42
C TRP A 65 42.60 13.59 -15.24
N LEU A 66 43.14 14.01 -14.08
CA LEU A 66 43.67 15.31 -13.68
C LEU A 66 42.72 16.24 -12.90
N SER A 67 42.77 16.18 -11.56
CA SER A 67 43.63 16.99 -10.65
C SER A 67 43.02 18.38 -10.40
N SER A 68 42.98 18.94 -9.20
CA SER A 68 44.11 19.19 -8.31
C SER A 68 43.66 19.60 -6.90
N GLN A 69 44.42 19.11 -5.91
CA GLN A 69 45.08 19.85 -4.81
C GLN A 69 44.21 20.79 -3.95
N ARG A 70 43.97 20.48 -2.67
CA ARG A 70 44.88 20.54 -1.51
C ARG A 70 45.31 21.97 -1.15
N GLY A 71 44.81 22.44 -0.01
CA GLY A 71 45.27 23.63 0.70
C GLY A 71 44.71 23.65 2.15
N PRO A 72 45.57 23.57 3.20
CA PRO A 72 45.17 23.42 4.60
C PRO A 72 45.20 24.76 5.40
N ALA A 73 44.92 24.66 6.70
CA ALA A 73 45.01 25.66 7.79
C ALA A 73 43.66 26.33 8.18
N GLY A 74 43.24 26.36 9.44
CA GLY A 74 43.86 25.90 10.68
C GLY A 74 42.89 26.00 11.87
N SER A 75 43.27 25.33 12.97
CA SER A 75 43.08 25.59 14.41
C SER A 75 41.80 26.31 14.90
N SER A 76 41.17 25.98 16.03
CA SER A 76 41.35 25.02 17.12
C SER A 76 40.14 25.25 18.05
N ALA A 77 39.80 24.24 18.86
CA ALA A 77 39.14 24.32 20.18
C ALA A 77 37.92 23.40 20.30
N ARG A 78 38.15 22.24 20.89
CA ARG A 78 37.18 21.53 21.75
C ARG A 78 37.70 21.70 23.19
N PRO A 79 36.82 21.89 24.18
CA PRO A 79 36.15 20.74 24.76
C PRO A 79 34.63 20.94 25.00
N ASP A 80 33.90 19.85 24.80
CA ASP A 80 32.53 19.59 25.26
C ASP A 80 32.45 19.58 26.81
N PRO A 81 31.27 19.50 27.48
CA PRO A 81 29.93 19.22 26.93
C PRO A 81 28.83 20.19 27.41
N ARG A 82 27.88 20.50 26.53
CA ARG A 82 26.56 21.03 26.94
C ARG A 82 25.57 19.86 26.99
N PRO A 83 24.75 19.72 28.04
CA PRO A 83 23.94 18.52 28.26
C PRO A 83 22.94 18.33 27.11
N ALA A 84 23.11 17.23 26.41
CA ALA A 84 22.09 16.65 25.55
C ALA A 84 20.92 16.17 26.43
N PRO A 85 19.66 16.45 26.08
CA PRO A 85 18.54 15.69 26.62
C PRO A 85 18.75 14.21 26.23
N PRO A 86 18.65 13.26 27.17
CA PRO A 86 19.15 11.91 26.96
C PRO A 86 18.36 11.14 25.90
N PRO A 87 19.02 10.24 25.14
CA PRO A 87 18.33 9.24 24.35
C PRO A 87 17.69 8.25 25.31
N ARG A 88 16.36 8.26 25.44
CA ARG A 88 15.67 7.20 26.18
C ARG A 88 15.37 6.04 25.24
N ARG A 89 16.29 5.08 25.24
CA ARG A 89 16.01 3.70 24.86
C ARG A 89 15.50 2.96 26.11
N THR A 90 14.35 2.30 25.95
CA THR A 90 13.79 1.19 26.75
C THR A 90 13.50 1.38 28.26
N GLU A 91 12.21 1.35 28.62
CA GLU A 91 11.66 0.38 29.57
C GLU A 91 10.13 0.25 29.40
N PRO A 92 9.54 -0.95 29.60
CA PRO A 92 8.15 -1.25 29.28
C PRO A 92 7.25 -0.80 30.42
N ARG A 93 6.51 0.27 30.21
CA ARG A 93 5.31 0.54 31.01
C ARG A 93 4.21 -0.38 30.48
N PRO A 94 3.35 -0.99 31.33
CA PRO A 94 2.13 -1.64 30.85
C PRO A 94 1.22 -0.54 30.29
N ALA A 95 1.47 -0.20 29.04
CA ALA A 95 0.83 0.88 28.33
C ALA A 95 -0.37 0.29 27.61
N GLU A 96 -1.53 0.90 27.85
CA GLU A 96 -2.68 0.83 26.98
C GLU A 96 -2.23 0.82 25.50
N PRO A 97 -2.84 -0.01 24.64
CA PRO A 97 -2.35 -0.19 23.29
C PRO A 97 -2.34 1.18 22.60
N ARG A 98 -1.21 1.53 21.99
CA ARG A 98 -1.11 2.76 21.19
C ARG A 98 -2.27 2.77 20.18
N PRO A 99 -2.89 3.93 19.90
CA PRO A 99 -4.07 4.00 19.04
C PRO A 99 -3.83 3.38 17.66
N ASP A 100 -2.59 3.40 17.17
CA ASP A 100 -2.14 2.75 15.94
C ASP A 100 -2.26 1.21 15.98
N VAL A 101 -1.78 0.59 17.06
CA VAL A 101 -1.89 -0.86 17.29
C VAL A 101 -3.35 -1.27 17.53
N GLN A 102 -4.11 -0.43 18.22
CA GLN A 102 -5.54 -0.64 18.44
C GLN A 102 -6.31 -0.64 17.11
N GLN A 103 -5.99 0.29 16.21
CA GLN A 103 -6.60 0.39 14.89
C GLN A 103 -6.27 -0.81 14.01
N GLU A 104 -5.05 -1.34 14.07
CA GLU A 104 -4.69 -2.54 13.29
C GLU A 104 -5.37 -3.80 13.80
N ILE A 105 -5.51 -3.96 15.12
CA ILE A 105 -6.30 -5.03 15.73
C ILE A 105 -7.77 -4.91 15.34
N GLU A 106 -8.33 -3.70 15.40
CA GLU A 106 -9.73 -3.44 15.03
C GLU A 106 -9.96 -3.68 13.53
N ALA A 107 -9.06 -3.21 12.67
CA ALA A 107 -9.09 -3.45 11.23
C ALA A 107 -9.10 -4.94 10.93
N SER A 108 -8.24 -5.71 11.61
CA SER A 108 -8.16 -7.17 11.46
C SER A 108 -9.47 -7.86 11.87
N ARG A 109 -10.07 -7.45 12.98
CA ARG A 109 -11.39 -7.95 13.42
C ARG A 109 -12.48 -7.65 12.41
N ILE A 110 -12.53 -6.41 11.92
CA ILE A 110 -13.54 -5.99 10.93
C ILE A 110 -13.34 -6.72 9.60
N LYS A 111 -12.11 -6.95 9.16
CA LYS A 111 -11.80 -7.74 7.96
C LYS A 111 -12.39 -9.16 8.09
N GLU A 112 -12.18 -9.82 9.23
CA GLU A 112 -12.80 -11.12 9.49
C GLU A 112 -14.33 -11.07 9.51
N ASP A 113 -14.91 -10.07 10.18
CA ASP A 113 -16.37 -9.91 10.24
C ASP A 113 -16.98 -9.66 8.86
N ILE A 114 -16.31 -8.88 7.99
CA ILE A 114 -16.73 -8.67 6.59
C ILE A 114 -16.81 -10.00 5.85
N LEU A 115 -15.80 -10.87 6.00
CA LEU A 115 -15.80 -12.18 5.34
C LEU A 115 -16.93 -13.07 5.86
N LYS A 116 -17.09 -13.16 7.19
CA LYS A 116 -18.12 -13.97 7.86
C LYS A 116 -19.53 -13.48 7.53
N SER A 117 -19.78 -12.17 7.61
CA SER A 117 -21.06 -11.56 7.25
C SER A 117 -21.38 -11.76 5.77
N TRP A 118 -20.39 -11.66 4.89
CA TRP A 118 -20.61 -11.92 3.47
C TRP A 118 -20.97 -13.38 3.20
N GLU A 119 -20.27 -14.33 3.81
CA GLU A 119 -20.56 -15.76 3.69
C GLU A 119 -21.98 -16.09 4.14
N ARG A 120 -22.39 -15.53 5.29
CA ARG A 120 -23.75 -15.64 5.82
C ARG A 120 -24.79 -15.08 4.84
N LEU A 121 -24.53 -13.90 4.27
CA LEU A 121 -25.40 -13.29 3.26
C LEU A 121 -25.51 -14.19 2.02
N THR A 122 -24.40 -14.74 1.53
CA THR A 122 -24.38 -15.62 0.36
C THR A 122 -25.04 -16.97 0.59
N SER A 123 -25.00 -17.50 1.82
CA SER A 123 -25.70 -18.74 2.20
C SER A 123 -27.22 -18.65 2.00
N TYR A 124 -27.79 -17.45 2.08
CA TYR A 124 -29.22 -17.24 1.83
C TYR A 124 -29.60 -17.23 0.33
N ILE A 125 -28.61 -17.06 -0.55
CA ILE A 125 -28.78 -16.85 -1.99
C ILE A 125 -28.77 -18.20 -2.70
N PRO A 126 -29.75 -18.50 -3.57
CA PRO A 126 -29.68 -19.69 -4.42
C PRO A 126 -28.56 -19.53 -5.47
N GLU A 127 -27.81 -20.59 -5.75
CA GLU A 127 -26.65 -20.58 -6.68
C GLU A 127 -26.97 -20.08 -8.10
N THR A 128 -28.24 -20.12 -8.49
CA THR A 128 -28.71 -19.65 -9.80
C THR A 128 -28.82 -18.13 -9.91
N TYR A 129 -28.68 -17.38 -8.82
CA TYR A 129 -28.86 -15.93 -8.79
C TYR A 129 -27.55 -15.18 -8.60
N ASN A 130 -27.43 -14.04 -9.27
CA ASN A 130 -26.35 -13.10 -8.98
C ASN A 130 -26.53 -12.50 -7.57
N ASN A 131 -25.50 -12.66 -6.74
CA ASN A 131 -25.51 -12.20 -5.35
C ASN A 131 -25.91 -10.73 -5.21
N ARG A 132 -25.40 -9.86 -6.08
CA ARG A 132 -25.60 -8.40 -5.99
C ARG A 132 -27.05 -8.01 -6.26
N ASP A 133 -27.64 -8.59 -7.30
CA ASP A 133 -29.03 -8.32 -7.68
C ASP A 133 -30.01 -8.92 -6.68
N TRP A 134 -29.76 -10.15 -6.23
CA TRP A 134 -30.61 -10.81 -5.24
C TRP A 134 -30.61 -10.05 -3.90
N LEU A 135 -29.43 -9.69 -3.39
CA LEU A 135 -29.33 -8.94 -2.13
C LEU A 135 -29.98 -7.57 -2.24
N SER A 136 -29.74 -6.83 -3.33
CA SER A 136 -30.36 -5.52 -3.53
C SER A 136 -31.89 -5.60 -3.60
N GLY A 137 -32.44 -6.58 -4.33
CA GLY A 137 -33.87 -6.76 -4.50
C GLY A 137 -34.59 -7.18 -3.22
N LYS A 138 -33.98 -8.08 -2.42
CA LYS A 138 -34.61 -8.58 -1.18
C LYS A 138 -34.46 -7.64 0.01
N SER A 139 -33.34 -6.92 0.11
CA SER A 139 -33.07 -6.00 1.23
C SER A 139 -33.48 -4.54 0.97
N ARG A 140 -33.85 -4.19 -0.27
CA ARG A 140 -34.09 -2.81 -0.73
C ARG A 140 -32.88 -1.88 -0.51
N VAL A 141 -31.69 -2.43 -0.35
CA VAL A 141 -30.43 -1.67 -0.35
C VAL A 141 -30.01 -1.43 -1.80
N SER A 142 -29.51 -0.24 -2.12
CA SER A 142 -29.14 0.09 -3.49
C SER A 142 -28.01 -0.82 -4.01
N ARG A 143 -28.08 -1.17 -5.31
CA ARG A 143 -27.05 -1.99 -5.98
C ARG A 143 -25.65 -1.42 -5.81
N ALA A 144 -25.50 -0.10 -5.80
CA ALA A 144 -24.23 0.57 -5.59
C ALA A 144 -23.63 0.25 -4.21
N ARG A 145 -24.44 0.26 -3.15
CA ARG A 145 -24.00 -0.06 -1.79
C ARG A 145 -23.63 -1.54 -1.64
N VAL A 146 -24.43 -2.44 -2.22
CA VAL A 146 -24.10 -3.88 -2.25
C VAL A 146 -22.79 -4.12 -3.03
N SER A 147 -22.61 -3.43 -4.16
CA SER A 147 -21.38 -3.50 -4.96
C SER A 147 -20.16 -3.00 -4.20
N PHE A 148 -20.31 -1.90 -3.47
CA PHE A 148 -19.25 -1.35 -2.62
C PHE A 148 -18.83 -2.37 -1.55
N ALA A 149 -19.79 -2.94 -0.82
CA ALA A 149 -19.50 -3.96 0.20
C ALA A 149 -18.83 -5.20 -0.41
N GLN A 150 -19.28 -5.65 -1.59
CA GLN A 150 -18.67 -6.75 -2.33
C GLN A 150 -17.23 -6.43 -2.76
N SER A 151 -16.97 -5.21 -3.22
CA SER A 151 -15.63 -4.76 -3.63
C SER A 151 -14.66 -4.78 -2.44
N VAL A 152 -15.10 -4.27 -1.29
CA VAL A 152 -14.29 -4.30 -0.06
C VAL A 152 -14.05 -5.75 0.38
N ARG A 153 -15.06 -6.62 0.35
CA ARG A 153 -14.88 -8.05 0.64
C ARG A 153 -13.89 -8.73 -0.30
N ASN A 154 -13.95 -8.44 -1.60
CA ASN A 154 -13.01 -9.01 -2.57
C ASN A 154 -11.58 -8.56 -2.29
N TRP A 155 -11.39 -7.30 -1.92
CA TRP A 155 -10.09 -6.81 -1.47
C TRP A 155 -9.62 -7.51 -0.19
N VAL A 156 -10.50 -7.72 0.80
CA VAL A 156 -10.13 -8.45 2.03
C VAL A 156 -9.70 -9.89 1.72
N ALA A 157 -10.35 -10.54 0.75
CA ALA A 157 -9.96 -11.87 0.29
C ALA A 157 -8.64 -11.88 -0.51
N HIS A 158 -8.36 -10.80 -1.26
CA HIS A 158 -7.20 -10.66 -2.12
C HIS A 158 -6.61 -9.24 -1.97
N PRO A 159 -5.73 -9.02 -0.98
CA PRO A 159 -5.20 -7.68 -0.71
C PRO A 159 -4.17 -7.27 -1.76
N ASP A 160 -4.46 -6.19 -2.50
CA ASP A 160 -3.59 -5.66 -3.57
C ASP A 160 -2.58 -4.59 -3.09
N GLY A 161 -2.23 -4.60 -1.80
CA GLY A 161 -1.24 -3.68 -1.20
C GLY A 161 -1.72 -2.25 -0.93
N ASN A 162 -2.88 -1.84 -1.43
CA ASN A 162 -3.55 -0.59 -1.03
C ASN A 162 -4.68 -0.89 -0.03
N GLU A 163 -4.38 -0.78 1.26
CA GLU A 163 -5.36 -1.07 2.31
C GLU A 163 -6.45 0.00 2.39
N PRO A 164 -7.76 -0.36 2.29
CA PRO A 164 -8.83 0.56 2.54
C PRO A 164 -8.76 1.06 3.98
N GLN A 165 -9.02 2.35 4.16
CA GLN A 165 -9.07 2.98 5.46
C GLN A 165 -10.03 2.22 6.40
N LEU A 166 -9.73 2.22 7.70
CA LEU A 166 -10.57 1.57 8.72
C LEU A 166 -12.05 1.98 8.60
N GLY A 167 -12.33 3.26 8.33
CA GLY A 167 -13.69 3.74 8.09
C GLY A 167 -14.39 3.09 6.88
N THR A 168 -13.66 2.81 5.81
CA THR A 168 -14.19 2.11 4.62
C THR A 168 -14.55 0.66 4.94
N LEU A 169 -13.72 -0.03 5.73
CA LEU A 169 -14.01 -1.37 6.24
C LEU A 169 -15.26 -1.36 7.14
N GLN A 170 -15.33 -0.41 8.08
CA GLN A 170 -16.50 -0.24 8.95
C GLN A 170 -17.79 0.06 8.16
N ASP A 171 -17.73 0.92 7.16
CA ASP A 171 -18.90 1.25 6.32
C ASP A 171 -19.36 0.05 5.49
N ALA A 172 -18.43 -0.75 4.95
CA ALA A 172 -18.76 -1.98 4.25
C ALA A 172 -19.48 -2.98 5.18
N LEU A 173 -18.93 -3.19 6.39
CA LEU A 173 -19.56 -4.05 7.39
C LEU A 173 -20.94 -3.54 7.80
N ARG A 174 -21.10 -2.21 7.98
CA ARG A 174 -22.39 -1.58 8.27
C ARG A 174 -23.41 -1.83 7.15
N VAL A 175 -23.00 -1.75 5.88
CA VAL A 175 -23.87 -2.07 4.74
C VAL A 175 -24.29 -3.55 4.78
N MET A 176 -23.36 -4.48 5.06
CA MET A 176 -23.69 -5.90 5.17
C MET A 176 -24.70 -6.17 6.30
N HIS A 177 -24.49 -5.60 7.48
CA HIS A 177 -25.45 -5.70 8.59
C HIS A 177 -26.79 -5.02 8.29
N GLU A 178 -26.81 -3.94 7.50
CA GLU A 178 -28.06 -3.34 7.02
C GLU A 178 -28.82 -4.28 6.08
N ILE A 179 -28.11 -4.94 5.16
CA ILE A 179 -28.69 -5.94 4.26
C ILE A 179 -29.29 -7.07 5.10
N GLU A 180 -28.52 -7.67 6.02
CA GLU A 180 -28.99 -8.75 6.91
C GLU A 180 -30.23 -8.35 7.70
N ARG A 181 -30.24 -7.16 8.31
CA ARG A 181 -31.40 -6.65 9.07
C ARG A 181 -32.63 -6.40 8.22
N ARG A 182 -32.47 -6.11 6.93
CA ARG A 182 -33.59 -5.87 6.00
C ARG A 182 -34.02 -7.13 5.25
N LEU A 183 -33.21 -8.19 5.23
CA LEU A 183 -33.62 -9.46 4.63
C LEU A 183 -34.81 -10.07 5.39
N PRO A 184 -35.84 -10.61 4.72
CA PRO A 184 -37.00 -11.18 5.42
C PRO A 184 -36.60 -12.39 6.28
N ALA A 185 -37.19 -12.54 7.48
CA ALA A 185 -36.85 -13.61 8.43
C ALA A 185 -36.93 -15.03 7.83
N ARG A 186 -37.86 -15.26 6.89
CA ARG A 186 -37.98 -16.52 6.14
C ARG A 186 -36.70 -16.95 5.40
N HIS A 187 -35.85 -15.99 5.03
CA HIS A 187 -34.57 -16.27 4.38
C HIS A 187 -33.44 -16.43 5.39
N ARG A 188 -33.54 -15.83 6.58
CA ARG A 188 -32.52 -15.94 7.64
C ARG A 188 -32.51 -17.30 8.34
N ASN A 189 -33.66 -17.98 8.36
CA ASN A 189 -33.87 -19.24 9.10
C ASN A 189 -33.53 -20.52 8.29
N LYS A 190 -32.87 -20.42 7.13
CA LYS A 190 -32.45 -21.59 6.34
C LYS A 190 -31.43 -22.50 7.03
N SER A 191 -30.89 -22.11 8.19
CA SER A 191 -30.04 -22.97 9.04
C SER A 191 -30.82 -23.78 10.09
N ALA A 192 -32.15 -23.71 10.11
CA ALA A 192 -33.00 -24.33 11.13
C ALA A 192 -34.03 -25.34 10.57
N LEU A 193 -33.81 -25.86 9.36
CA LEU A 193 -34.57 -26.98 8.79
C LEU A 193 -33.61 -28.10 8.39
#